data_AF-A0A0M0JBY6-F1
#
_entry.id   AF-A0A0M0JBY6-F1
#
_cell.length_a   1.000
_cell.length_b   1.000
_cell.length_c   1.000
_cell.angle_alpha   90.00
_cell.angle_beta   90.00
_cell.angle_gamma   90.00
#
_symmetry.space_group_name_H-M   'P 1'
#
loop_
_entity.id
_entity.type
_entity.pdbx_description
1 polymer ?
#
loop_
_entity_poly.entity_id
_entity_poly.type
_entity_poly.pdbx_seq_one_letter_code
_entity_poly.pdbx_strand_id
1 'polypeptide(L)'
;MRQKAAAECGVTLPAAFRFVDLSLENPTDPGYFQEKAFWDANPRAGELDSYPTLGSLQDVKHPVGDADELVKSGDWAIQGHADYLPERLAAVHASLTNTSGPPTIFYAHCNAGCDRTGEFFGAYAMSYLGYNVTTAMGEACKQCGRCPNYYATNSIGWWCLTLEAQGRTDVGPCMDFASCKPLGDCTAHNATPLEDDCPRLGLGV
;
A
#
# COMPACT_ATOMS: atom_id res chain seq x y z
N MET A 1 -2.73 -1.57 -22.25
CA MET A 1 -1.67 -1.88 -21.26
C MET A 1 -0.35 -2.27 -21.92
N ARG A 2 -0.25 -3.40 -22.65
CA ARG A 2 1.03 -3.90 -23.22
C ARG A 2 1.80 -2.89 -24.09
N GLN A 3 1.12 -2.21 -25.02
CA GLN A 3 1.75 -1.20 -25.89
C GLN A 3 2.26 0.01 -25.10
N LYS A 4 1.51 0.47 -24.09
CA LYS A 4 1.93 1.58 -23.22
C LYS A 4 3.12 1.19 -22.36
N ALA A 5 3.08 0.03 -21.70
CA ALA A 5 4.19 -0.48 -20.90
C ALA A 5 5.51 -0.57 -21.70
N ALA A 6 5.42 -1.02 -22.96
CA ALA A 6 6.58 -1.08 -23.85
C ALA A 6 7.07 0.32 -24.27
N ALA A 7 6.15 1.24 -24.58
CA ALA A 7 6.50 2.59 -25.06
C ALA A 7 7.05 3.50 -23.95
N GLU A 8 6.46 3.44 -22.76
CA GLU A 8 6.79 4.32 -21.63
C GLU A 8 7.99 3.81 -20.84
N CYS A 9 8.17 2.48 -20.79
CA CYS A 9 9.04 1.83 -19.84
C CYS A 9 9.97 0.77 -20.45
N GLY A 10 9.86 0.49 -21.75
CA GLY A 10 10.61 -0.60 -22.38
C GLY A 10 10.22 -2.00 -21.88
N VAL A 11 9.14 -2.12 -21.09
CA VAL A 11 8.71 -3.37 -20.47
C VAL A 11 7.75 -4.10 -21.40
N THR A 12 8.09 -5.34 -21.76
CA THR A 12 7.19 -6.22 -22.52
C THR A 12 6.38 -7.08 -21.56
N LEU A 13 5.09 -6.78 -21.43
CA LEU A 13 4.18 -7.64 -20.67
C LEU A 13 3.98 -8.99 -21.39
N PRO A 14 3.83 -10.09 -20.64
CA PRO A 14 3.63 -11.43 -21.16
C PRO A 14 2.38 -11.51 -22.04
N ALA A 15 2.35 -12.50 -22.94
CA ALA A 15 1.23 -12.68 -23.86
C ALA A 15 -0.07 -13.07 -23.15
N ALA A 16 0.05 -13.76 -22.02
CA ALA A 16 -1.04 -14.10 -21.12
C ALA A 16 -0.67 -13.71 -19.68
N PHE A 17 -1.62 -13.13 -18.96
CA PHE A 17 -1.53 -12.78 -17.55
C PHE A 17 -2.93 -12.77 -16.95
N ARG A 18 -3.02 -12.97 -15.64
CA ARG A 18 -4.21 -12.66 -14.85
C ARG A 18 -4.13 -11.19 -14.46
N PHE A 19 -5.21 -10.44 -14.64
CA PHE A 19 -5.30 -9.05 -14.23
C PHE A 19 -6.26 -8.93 -13.06
N VAL A 20 -5.78 -8.36 -11.96
CA VAL A 20 -6.57 -8.10 -10.76
C VAL A 20 -6.55 -6.60 -10.50
N ASP A 21 -7.74 -6.02 -10.52
CA ASP A 21 -7.98 -4.67 -10.06
C ASP A 21 -8.18 -4.69 -8.55
N LEU A 22 -7.27 -4.06 -7.83
CA LEU A 22 -7.23 -4.07 -6.37
C LEU A 22 -7.74 -2.74 -5.84
N SER A 23 -9.06 -2.68 -5.64
CA SER A 23 -9.73 -1.47 -5.23
C SER A 23 -9.60 -1.25 -3.73
N LEU A 24 -8.96 -0.14 -3.35
CA LEU A 24 -8.85 0.33 -1.97
C LEU A 24 -9.98 1.32 -1.64
N GLU A 25 -10.97 1.45 -2.53
CA GLU A 25 -12.10 2.34 -2.35
C GLU A 25 -13.05 1.87 -1.24
N ASN A 26 -13.64 2.84 -0.56
CA ASN A 26 -14.67 2.59 0.43
C ASN A 26 -16.04 2.66 -0.25
N PRO A 27 -17.07 1.97 0.28
CA PRO A 27 -18.43 2.06 -0.27
C PRO A 27 -19.02 3.48 -0.30
N THR A 28 -18.42 4.42 0.44
CA THR A 28 -18.80 5.83 0.43
C THR A 28 -18.13 6.64 -0.67
N ASP A 29 -17.14 6.08 -1.37
CA ASP A 29 -16.46 6.77 -2.47
C ASP A 29 -17.33 6.80 -3.73
N PRO A 30 -17.28 7.89 -4.51
CA PRO A 30 -18.11 8.02 -5.71
C PRO A 30 -17.81 7.02 -6.82
N GLY A 31 -16.67 6.30 -6.80
CA GLY A 31 -16.24 5.36 -7.86
C GLY A 31 -16.53 3.88 -7.56
N TYR A 32 -16.67 3.54 -6.28
CA TYR A 32 -16.75 2.17 -5.77
C TYR A 32 -17.82 1.33 -6.49
N PHE A 33 -19.05 1.84 -6.60
CA PHE A 33 -20.14 1.08 -7.20
C PHE A 33 -20.06 1.03 -8.72
N GLN A 34 -19.46 2.04 -9.36
CA GLN A 34 -19.24 2.09 -10.81
C GLN A 34 -18.21 1.07 -11.23
N GLU A 35 -17.12 0.96 -10.48
CA GLU A 35 -16.11 -0.07 -10.66
C GLU A 35 -16.69 -1.47 -10.48
N LYS A 36 -17.42 -1.69 -9.38
CA LYS A 36 -18.11 -2.97 -9.18
C LYS A 36 -19.05 -3.32 -10.33
N ALA A 37 -19.85 -2.35 -10.79
CA ALA A 37 -20.76 -2.55 -11.91
C ALA A 37 -19.99 -2.84 -13.23
N PHE A 38 -18.85 -2.21 -13.45
CA PHE A 38 -17.99 -2.49 -14.60
C PHE A 38 -17.50 -3.95 -14.56
N TRP A 39 -16.97 -4.42 -13.44
CA TRP A 39 -16.42 -5.76 -13.31
C TRP A 39 -17.49 -6.85 -13.39
N ASP A 40 -18.66 -6.62 -12.78
CA ASP A 40 -19.82 -7.51 -12.89
C ASP A 40 -20.29 -7.64 -14.36
N ALA A 41 -20.20 -6.55 -15.14
CA ALA A 41 -20.55 -6.55 -16.57
C ALA A 41 -19.43 -7.08 -17.50
N ASN A 42 -18.18 -7.15 -17.04
CA ASN A 42 -17.01 -7.49 -17.84
C ASN A 42 -16.16 -8.62 -17.22
N PRO A 43 -16.72 -9.81 -16.92
CA PRO A 43 -16.00 -10.88 -16.21
C PRO A 43 -14.84 -11.51 -16.98
N ARG A 44 -14.63 -11.12 -18.25
CA ARG A 44 -13.48 -11.56 -19.08
C ARG A 44 -12.33 -10.54 -19.11
N ALA A 45 -12.52 -9.35 -18.55
CA ALA A 45 -11.49 -8.32 -18.54
C ALA A 45 -10.43 -8.56 -17.45
N GLY A 46 -10.72 -9.42 -16.46
CA GLY A 46 -9.93 -9.58 -15.24
C GLY A 46 -10.84 -9.86 -14.04
N GLU A 47 -10.32 -9.56 -12.86
CA GLU A 47 -10.99 -9.77 -11.57
C GLU A 47 -10.92 -8.48 -10.74
N LEU A 48 -11.90 -8.27 -9.86
CA LEU A 48 -11.92 -7.19 -8.88
C LEU A 48 -11.76 -7.77 -7.48
N ASP A 49 -10.70 -7.37 -6.79
CA ASP A 49 -10.53 -7.58 -5.36
C ASP A 49 -10.78 -6.26 -4.63
N SER A 50 -11.81 -6.21 -3.79
CA SER A 50 -12.18 -5.00 -3.05
C SER A 50 -11.65 -5.08 -1.63
N TYR A 51 -10.64 -4.26 -1.35
CA TYR A 51 -9.99 -4.10 -0.05
C TYR A 51 -10.19 -2.67 0.47
N PRO A 52 -11.41 -2.29 0.91
CA PRO A 52 -11.63 -0.98 1.52
C PRO A 52 -10.57 -0.67 2.58
N THR A 53 -9.93 0.48 2.44
CA THR A 53 -8.86 0.96 3.33
C THR A 53 -9.28 2.32 3.89
N LEU A 54 -9.14 2.53 5.19
CA LEU A 54 -9.55 3.73 5.92
C LEU A 54 -8.34 4.50 6.46
N GLY A 55 -7.26 3.81 6.78
CA GLY A 55 -6.15 4.35 7.55
C GLY A 55 -6.40 4.29 9.06
N SER A 56 -5.50 4.91 9.83
CA SER A 56 -5.56 4.93 11.30
C SER A 56 -5.92 6.31 11.84
N LEU A 57 -6.97 6.36 12.67
CA LEU A 57 -7.35 7.58 13.41
C LEU A 57 -6.38 7.90 14.55
N GLN A 58 -5.60 6.91 15.01
CA GLN A 58 -4.71 7.07 16.15
C GLN A 58 -3.33 7.51 15.66
N ASP A 59 -2.88 8.67 16.15
CA ASP A 59 -1.52 9.15 15.91
C ASP A 59 -0.50 8.18 16.50
N VAL A 60 0.40 7.69 15.65
CA VAL A 60 1.50 6.80 16.09
C VAL A 60 2.47 7.51 17.04
N LYS A 61 2.58 8.85 16.97
CA LYS A 61 3.40 9.67 17.88
C LYS A 61 2.75 9.87 19.25
N HIS A 62 1.43 9.79 19.32
CA HIS A 62 0.65 10.08 20.52
C HIS A 62 -0.43 9.02 20.73
N PRO A 63 -0.04 7.75 20.90
CA PRO A 63 -0.99 6.67 21.07
C PRO A 63 -1.80 6.86 22.36
N VAL A 64 -3.05 6.45 22.30
CA VAL A 64 -3.90 6.30 23.48
C VAL A 64 -3.57 4.93 24.08
N GLY A 65 -2.60 4.90 24.99
CA GLY A 65 -2.06 3.69 25.59
C GLY A 65 -0.56 3.52 25.32
N ASP A 66 -0.02 2.40 25.75
CA ASP A 66 1.37 2.03 25.48
C ASP A 66 1.48 1.43 24.06
N ALA A 67 2.32 2.01 23.20
CA ALA A 67 2.45 1.58 21.80
C ALA A 67 2.89 0.12 21.70
N ASP A 68 3.81 -0.30 22.57
CA ASP A 68 4.34 -1.65 22.62
C ASP A 68 3.25 -2.66 23.02
N GLU A 69 2.44 -2.32 24.01
CA GLU A 69 1.28 -3.13 24.41
C GLU A 69 0.24 -3.19 23.31
N LEU A 70 -0.08 -2.06 22.65
CA LEU A 70 -1.03 -2.02 21.55
C LEU A 70 -0.57 -2.95 20.42
N VAL A 71 0.68 -2.84 19.98
CA VAL A 71 1.23 -3.69 18.90
C VAL A 71 1.23 -5.16 19.31
N LYS A 72 1.66 -5.49 20.54
CA LYS A 72 1.74 -6.87 21.03
C LYS A 72 0.38 -7.49 21.29
N SER A 73 -0.60 -6.69 21.70
CA SER A 73 -1.96 -7.16 21.96
C SER A 73 -2.61 -7.71 20.69
N GLY A 74 -2.17 -7.22 19.52
CA GLY A 74 -2.92 -7.39 18.31
C GLY A 74 -4.37 -6.95 18.53
N ASP A 75 -4.61 -5.88 19.28
CA ASP A 75 -5.96 -5.28 19.30
C ASP A 75 -6.10 -4.41 18.04
N TRP A 76 -6.31 -5.14 16.94
CA TRP A 76 -6.29 -4.65 15.58
C TRP A 76 -7.35 -3.53 15.35
N ALA A 77 -8.38 -3.46 16.19
CA ALA A 77 -9.45 -2.46 16.07
C ALA A 77 -9.00 -1.01 16.32
N ILE A 78 -7.88 -0.79 17.02
CA ILE A 78 -7.41 0.55 17.43
C ILE A 78 -6.36 1.11 16.45
N GLN A 79 -5.67 0.26 15.69
CA GLN A 79 -4.49 0.63 14.88
C GLN A 79 -4.77 0.88 13.38
N GLY A 80 -6.04 1.01 12.97
CA GLY A 80 -6.40 1.14 11.55
C GLY A 80 -6.58 -0.18 10.81
N HIS A 81 -6.64 -1.33 11.50
CA HIS A 81 -6.92 -2.62 10.86
C HIS A 81 -8.39 -2.93 10.62
N ALA A 82 -9.26 -1.92 10.54
CA ALA A 82 -10.45 -2.06 9.68
C ALA A 82 -10.05 -2.52 8.26
N ASP A 83 -8.78 -2.31 7.91
CA ASP A 83 -8.21 -2.54 6.60
C ASP A 83 -7.62 -3.95 6.42
N TYR A 84 -7.61 -4.84 7.42
CA TYR A 84 -7.10 -6.22 7.33
C TYR A 84 -5.76 -6.35 6.58
N LEU A 85 -4.87 -5.37 6.77
CA LEU A 85 -3.64 -5.24 6.00
C LEU A 85 -2.76 -6.50 6.03
N PRO A 86 -2.45 -7.15 7.18
CA PRO A 86 -1.57 -8.31 7.20
C PRO A 86 -2.06 -9.43 6.28
N GLU A 87 -3.34 -9.80 6.39
CA GLU A 87 -3.94 -10.89 5.63
C GLU A 87 -3.99 -10.54 4.14
N ARG A 88 -4.37 -9.30 3.81
CA ARG A 88 -4.46 -8.82 2.42
C ARG A 88 -3.10 -8.72 1.75
N LEU A 89 -2.09 -8.21 2.46
CA LEU A 89 -0.71 -8.14 1.99
C LEU A 89 -0.13 -9.54 1.78
N ALA A 90 -0.37 -10.46 2.71
CA ALA A 90 0.05 -11.85 2.57
C ALA A 90 -0.64 -12.55 1.39
N ALA A 91 -1.94 -12.32 1.19
CA ALA A 91 -2.68 -12.88 0.05
C ALA A 91 -2.16 -12.35 -1.29
N VAL A 92 -1.94 -11.04 -1.41
CA VAL A 92 -1.37 -10.43 -2.61
C VAL A 92 0.05 -10.94 -2.86
N HIS A 93 0.89 -11.01 -1.83
CA HIS A 93 2.25 -11.53 -1.95
C HIS A 93 2.27 -12.99 -2.38
N ALA A 94 1.43 -13.84 -1.79
CA ALA A 94 1.28 -15.23 -2.18
C ALA A 94 0.83 -15.37 -3.65
N SER A 95 -0.08 -14.51 -4.12
CA SER A 95 -0.50 -14.50 -5.52
C SER A 95 0.59 -14.00 -6.47
N LEU A 96 1.40 -13.02 -6.07
CA LEU A 96 2.51 -12.48 -6.86
C LEU A 96 3.69 -13.46 -6.97
N THR A 97 3.92 -14.25 -5.93
CA THR A 97 5.00 -15.24 -5.87
C THR A 97 4.58 -16.62 -6.36
N ASN A 98 3.29 -16.84 -6.62
CA ASN A 98 2.82 -18.07 -7.22
C ASN A 98 3.27 -18.18 -8.69
N THR A 99 4.15 -19.14 -8.95
CA THR A 99 4.67 -19.44 -10.29
C THR A 99 3.86 -20.50 -11.05
N SER A 100 2.78 -21.02 -10.45
CA SER A 100 1.85 -21.93 -11.12
C SER A 100 0.82 -21.13 -11.93
N GLY A 101 0.91 -21.23 -13.26
CA GLY A 101 -0.01 -20.56 -14.18
C GLY A 101 0.54 -19.26 -14.78
N PRO A 102 -0.31 -18.45 -15.44
CA PRO A 102 0.11 -17.18 -15.99
C PRO A 102 0.42 -16.18 -14.85
N PRO A 103 1.37 -15.25 -15.06
CA PRO A 103 1.70 -14.23 -14.06
C PRO A 103 0.48 -13.37 -13.73
N THR A 104 0.36 -12.97 -12.46
CA THR A 104 -0.70 -12.06 -11.99
C THR A 104 -0.18 -10.64 -11.95
N ILE A 105 -0.94 -9.70 -12.52
CA ILE A 105 -0.70 -8.26 -12.44
C ILE A 105 -1.78 -7.67 -11.54
N PHE A 106 -1.37 -7.04 -10.44
CA PHE A 106 -2.24 -6.24 -9.60
C PHE A 106 -2.15 -4.77 -9.99
N TYR A 107 -3.30 -4.11 -10.13
CA TYR A 107 -3.40 -2.66 -10.20
C TYR A 107 -4.11 -2.17 -8.95
N ALA A 108 -3.35 -1.70 -7.96
CA ALA A 108 -3.94 -1.20 -6.72
C ALA A 108 -4.15 0.30 -6.78
N HIS A 109 -5.37 0.75 -6.48
CA HIS A 109 -5.72 2.16 -6.53
C HIS A 109 -6.73 2.53 -5.45
N CYS A 110 -6.86 3.82 -5.22
CA CYS A 110 -8.00 4.44 -4.57
C CYS A 110 -8.49 5.58 -5.47
N ASN A 111 -9.48 6.35 -5.05
CA ASN A 111 -10.04 7.43 -5.88
C ASN A 111 -9.00 8.40 -6.48
N ALA A 112 -7.92 8.71 -5.75
CA ALA A 112 -6.84 9.58 -6.23
C ALA A 112 -5.50 8.87 -6.45
N GLY A 113 -5.39 7.58 -6.12
CA GLY A 113 -4.12 6.85 -6.19
C GLY A 113 -3.05 7.33 -5.19
N CYS A 114 -3.45 7.96 -4.08
CA CYS A 114 -2.53 8.66 -3.18
C CYS A 114 -2.51 8.09 -1.77
N ASP A 115 -3.56 8.34 -0.97
CA ASP A 115 -3.52 8.09 0.47
C ASP A 115 -3.50 6.60 0.80
N ARG A 116 -4.61 5.91 0.51
CA ARG A 116 -4.78 4.47 0.76
C ARG A 116 -3.86 3.62 -0.10
N THR A 117 -3.60 4.09 -1.31
CA THR A 117 -2.63 3.47 -2.23
C THR A 117 -1.22 3.53 -1.64
N GLY A 118 -0.81 4.69 -1.13
CA GLY A 118 0.47 4.87 -0.46
C GLY A 118 0.57 4.06 0.83
N GLU A 119 -0.51 3.95 1.60
CA GLU A 119 -0.59 3.07 2.76
C GLU A 119 -0.37 1.60 2.40
N PHE A 120 -1.16 1.08 1.45
CA PHE A 120 -1.09 -0.32 1.05
C PHE A 120 0.27 -0.67 0.45
N PHE A 121 0.78 0.14 -0.50
CA PHE A 121 2.08 -0.10 -1.11
C PHE A 121 3.24 0.14 -0.15
N GLY A 122 3.14 1.14 0.73
CA GLY A 122 4.15 1.39 1.75
C GLY A 122 4.28 0.20 2.69
N ALA A 123 3.14 -0.35 3.14
CA ALA A 123 3.11 -1.57 3.96
C ALA A 123 3.68 -2.78 3.21
N TYR A 124 3.26 -3.01 1.96
CA TYR A 124 3.79 -4.08 1.11
C TYR A 124 5.31 -3.98 0.92
N ALA A 125 5.81 -2.79 0.60
CA ALA A 125 7.23 -2.56 0.33
C ALA A 125 8.10 -2.80 1.57
N MET A 126 7.63 -2.38 2.75
CA MET A 126 8.34 -2.68 4.00
C MET A 126 8.34 -4.18 4.33
N SER A 127 7.23 -4.88 4.06
CA SER A 127 7.10 -6.31 4.35
C SER A 127 7.92 -7.19 3.41
N TYR A 128 7.92 -6.88 2.11
CA TYR A 128 8.40 -7.83 1.09
C TYR A 128 9.51 -7.30 0.17
N LEU A 129 9.72 -5.98 0.11
CA LEU A 129 10.74 -5.37 -0.77
C LEU A 129 11.95 -4.83 0.01
N GLY A 130 11.98 -5.02 1.33
CA GLY A 130 13.08 -4.59 2.19
C GLY A 130 13.16 -3.07 2.37
N TYR A 131 12.07 -2.33 2.13
CA TYR A 131 12.08 -0.89 2.35
C TYR A 131 12.01 -0.60 3.85
N ASN A 132 12.66 0.48 4.27
CA ASN A 132 12.34 1.13 5.54
C ASN A 132 11.18 2.12 5.34
N VAL A 133 10.60 2.60 6.44
CA VAL A 133 9.44 3.49 6.44
C VAL A 133 9.70 4.82 5.73
N THR A 134 10.92 5.37 5.81
CA THR A 134 11.29 6.62 5.14
C THR A 134 11.33 6.45 3.63
N THR A 135 11.91 5.35 3.13
CA THR A 135 11.91 5.02 1.69
C THR A 135 10.50 4.76 1.20
N ALA A 136 9.72 3.95 1.92
CA ALA A 136 8.34 3.62 1.56
C ALA A 136 7.46 4.87 1.46
N MET A 137 7.56 5.77 2.46
CA MET A 137 6.84 7.05 2.44
C MET A 137 7.32 7.96 1.32
N GLY A 138 8.63 8.04 1.08
CA GLY A 138 9.21 8.82 -0.01
C GLY A 138 8.69 8.39 -1.39
N GLU A 139 8.60 7.09 -1.63
CA GLU A 139 8.02 6.53 -2.85
C GLU A 139 6.53 6.85 -2.99
N ALA A 140 5.75 6.69 -1.91
CA ALA A 140 4.34 7.06 -1.92
C ALA A 140 4.14 8.55 -2.25
N CYS A 141 4.95 9.44 -1.66
CA CYS A 141 4.91 10.87 -1.95
C CYS A 141 5.27 11.17 -3.41
N LYS A 142 6.32 10.53 -3.92
CA LYS A 142 6.81 10.73 -5.30
C LYS A 142 5.77 10.28 -6.33
N GLN A 143 5.21 9.09 -6.18
CA GLN A 143 4.27 8.52 -7.15
C GLN A 143 2.97 9.32 -7.26
N CYS A 144 2.46 9.83 -6.15
CA CYS A 144 1.25 10.66 -6.14
C CYS A 144 1.54 12.14 -6.44
N GLY A 145 2.77 12.62 -6.27
CA GLY A 145 3.14 14.05 -6.34
C GLY A 145 2.81 14.84 -5.06
N ARG A 146 2.24 14.17 -4.05
CA ARG A 146 2.11 14.62 -2.66
C ARG A 146 2.16 13.42 -1.74
N CYS A 147 2.46 13.64 -0.46
CA CYS A 147 2.44 12.58 0.53
C CYS A 147 1.02 12.12 0.90
N PRO A 148 0.86 10.86 1.34
CA PRO A 148 -0.34 10.40 2.01
C PRO A 148 -0.78 11.34 3.14
N ASN A 149 -2.09 11.42 3.36
CA ASN A 149 -2.70 12.23 4.41
C ASN A 149 -2.43 11.64 5.82
N TYR A 150 -2.96 12.32 6.82
CA TYR A 150 -2.83 11.98 8.24
C TYR A 150 -3.18 10.51 8.54
N TYR A 151 -4.32 10.00 8.05
CA TYR A 151 -4.80 8.66 8.39
C TYR A 151 -3.92 7.56 7.78
N ALA A 152 -3.61 7.70 6.50
CA ALA A 152 -2.76 6.75 5.78
C ALA A 152 -1.32 6.77 6.34
N THR A 153 -0.81 7.96 6.68
CA THR A 153 0.51 8.10 7.30
C THR A 153 0.55 7.44 8.67
N ASN A 154 -0.47 7.62 9.51
CA ASN A 154 -0.54 6.92 10.79
C ASN A 154 -0.53 5.39 10.62
N SER A 155 -1.30 4.86 9.68
CA SER A 155 -1.29 3.42 9.38
C SER A 155 0.09 2.91 8.96
N ILE A 156 0.79 3.66 8.10
CA ILE A 156 2.17 3.32 7.71
C ILE A 156 3.08 3.25 8.95
N GLY A 157 2.93 4.21 9.88
CA GLY A 157 3.68 4.21 11.14
C GLY A 157 3.37 3.01 12.04
N TRP A 158 2.08 2.68 12.21
CA TRP A 158 1.65 1.49 12.98
C TRP A 158 2.15 0.19 12.36
N TRP A 159 2.15 0.08 11.03
CA TRP A 159 2.72 -1.07 10.35
C TRP A 159 4.22 -1.19 10.57
N CYS A 160 4.94 -0.06 10.52
CA CYS A 160 6.36 -0.02 10.84
C CYS A 160 6.64 -0.55 12.27
N LEU A 161 5.90 -0.07 13.27
CA LEU A 161 6.03 -0.57 14.66
C LEU A 161 5.68 -2.05 14.77
N THR A 162 4.69 -2.52 14.00
CA THR A 162 4.34 -3.94 13.95
C THR A 162 5.50 -4.79 13.45
N LEU A 163 6.18 -4.36 12.37
CA LEU A 163 7.35 -5.05 11.86
C LEU A 163 8.54 -4.98 12.85
N GLU A 164 8.73 -3.85 13.53
CA GLU A 164 9.73 -3.71 14.59
C GLU A 164 9.49 -4.71 15.74
N ALA A 165 8.25 -4.81 16.23
CA ALA A 165 7.86 -5.75 17.26
C ALA A 165 8.00 -7.23 16.82
N GLN A 166 7.91 -7.50 15.52
CA GLN A 166 8.20 -8.80 14.92
C GLN A 166 9.71 -9.06 14.75
N GLY A 167 10.57 -8.14 15.18
CA GLY A 167 12.02 -8.28 15.20
C GLY A 167 12.76 -7.69 14.00
N ARG A 168 12.09 -6.95 13.11
CA ARG A 168 12.77 -6.22 12.03
C ARG A 168 13.47 -4.99 12.60
N THR A 169 14.79 -4.94 12.49
CA THR A 169 15.61 -3.82 13.04
C THR A 169 15.93 -2.74 12.02
N ASP A 170 15.55 -2.93 10.76
CA ASP A 170 15.87 -2.09 9.60
C ASP A 170 14.68 -1.25 9.12
N VAL A 171 13.57 -1.22 9.86
CA VAL A 171 12.33 -0.55 9.45
C VAL A 171 12.37 0.98 9.53
N GLY A 172 13.37 1.55 10.21
CA GLY A 172 13.57 3.00 10.30
C GLY A 172 12.75 3.67 11.41
N PRO A 173 12.67 5.02 11.42
CA PRO A 173 12.05 5.77 12.52
C PRO A 173 10.51 5.75 12.41
N CYS A 174 9.87 4.66 12.85
CA CYS A 174 8.42 4.43 12.72
C CYS A 174 7.54 5.56 13.27
N MET A 175 8.02 6.27 14.29
CA MET A 175 7.30 7.40 14.88
C MET A 175 7.71 8.75 14.32
N ASP A 176 8.78 8.90 13.53
CA ASP A 176 9.26 10.23 13.08
C ASP A 176 9.66 10.31 11.61
N PHE A 177 9.08 9.46 10.77
CA PHE A 177 9.30 9.47 9.33
C PHE A 177 8.49 10.55 8.59
N ALA A 178 7.54 11.22 9.25
CA ALA A 178 6.73 12.29 8.67
C ALA A 178 6.17 13.25 9.73
N SER A 179 5.75 14.43 9.27
CA SER A 179 4.95 15.39 10.04
C SER A 179 3.63 15.66 9.33
N CYS A 180 2.53 15.63 10.07
CA CYS A 180 1.19 15.81 9.52
C CYS A 180 0.46 16.99 10.17
N LYS A 181 -0.36 17.69 9.38
CA LYS A 181 -1.42 18.51 9.95
C LYS A 181 -2.51 17.58 10.51
N PRO A 182 -3.13 17.89 11.67
CA PRO A 182 -4.23 17.07 12.18
C PRO A 182 -5.32 16.88 11.11
N LEU A 183 -5.60 15.62 10.78
CA LEU A 183 -6.59 15.21 9.76
C LEU A 183 -6.34 15.76 8.35
N GLY A 184 -5.10 16.18 8.04
CA GLY A 184 -4.75 16.85 6.79
C GLY A 184 -3.52 16.26 6.11
N ASP A 185 -2.84 17.09 5.32
CA ASP A 185 -1.66 16.67 4.56
C ASP A 185 -0.44 16.43 5.46
N CYS A 186 0.45 15.55 4.98
CA CYS A 186 1.72 15.25 5.61
C CYS A 186 2.91 15.64 4.74
N THR A 187 4.07 15.73 5.37
CA THR A 187 5.37 15.91 4.74
C THR A 187 6.31 14.84 5.27
N ALA A 188 6.93 14.08 4.38
CA ALA A 188 7.91 13.07 4.75
C ALA A 188 9.22 13.70 5.24
N HIS A 189 9.84 13.10 6.25
CA HIS A 189 11.16 13.46 6.76
C HIS A 189 12.22 12.64 6.07
N ASN A 190 13.32 13.27 5.64
CA ASN A 190 14.47 12.60 5.03
C ASN A 190 14.09 11.65 3.87
N ALA A 191 12.99 11.94 3.16
CA ALA A 191 12.54 11.10 2.07
C ALA A 191 13.62 10.98 1.01
N THR A 192 14.09 9.76 0.81
CA THR A 192 14.96 9.37 -0.29
C THR A 192 14.18 8.41 -1.17
N PRO A 193 13.38 8.92 -2.11
CA PRO A 193 12.82 8.06 -3.14
C PRO A 193 13.96 7.36 -3.88
N LEU A 194 13.70 6.16 -4.35
CA LEU A 194 14.57 5.49 -5.30
C LEU A 194 14.64 6.34 -6.58
N GLU A 195 15.80 6.33 -7.22
CA GLU A 195 16.01 7.03 -8.49
C GLU A 195 15.04 6.54 -9.57
N ASP A 196 14.75 7.40 -10.55
CA ASP A 196 13.81 7.20 -11.66
C ASP A 196 14.27 6.13 -12.69
N ASP A 197 14.70 4.97 -12.22
CA ASP A 197 14.64 3.77 -13.04
C ASP A 197 13.16 3.41 -13.18
N CYS A 198 12.63 3.41 -14.42
CA CYS A 198 11.26 2.96 -14.75
C CYS A 198 10.88 1.87 -13.74
N PRO A 199 9.80 2.07 -12.95
CA PRO A 199 9.60 1.41 -11.67
C PRO A 199 9.91 -0.06 -11.88
N ARG A 200 11.10 -0.46 -11.40
CA ARG A 200 11.48 -1.86 -11.39
C ARG A 200 10.46 -2.43 -10.43
N LEU A 201 9.39 -3.00 -10.96
CA LEU A 201 8.58 -3.98 -10.28
C LEU A 201 9.53 -5.15 -10.05
N GLY A 202 10.39 -4.95 -9.05
CA GLY A 202 11.51 -5.78 -8.68
C GLY A 202 10.96 -7.02 -8.01
N LEU A 203 10.36 -7.88 -8.81
CA LEU A 203 10.42 -9.31 -8.58
C LEU A 203 11.66 -9.79 -9.31
N GLY A 204 12.83 -9.40 -8.79
CA GLY A 204 14.05 -10.16 -9.01
C GLY A 204 13.91 -11.46 -8.24
N VAL A 205 13.24 -12.44 -8.87
CA VAL A 205 13.28 -13.84 -8.48
C VAL A 205 14.31 -14.52 -9.36
#